data_AF-A0A3D5DFJ8-F1
#
_entry.id   AF-A0A3D5DFJ8-F1
#
_cell.length_a   1.000
_cell.length_b   1.000
_cell.length_c   1.000
_cell.angle_alpha   90.00
_cell.angle_beta   90.00
_cell.angle_gamma   90.00
#
_symmetry.space_group_name_H-M   'P 1'
#
loop_
_entity.id
_entity.type
_entity.pdbx_description
1 polymer ?
#
loop_
_entity_poly.entity_id
_entity_poly.type
_entity_poly.pdbx_seq_one_letter_code
_entity_poly.pdbx_strand_id
1 'polypeptide(L)'
;MSLQYFEPDAPLEEVLRAIKQDGVAIITNAADEEKLIRFTSELEPYLTRTPYGRDDFTGKKTRRTGALIARIPSSHDLVMDKRILSLANQLLGSYTEKLTLHLTQATTIYPGAKAQLMHRDRFAWGTHIPQQIEPQFNTLWAITDFTVENGATRIVPGSQNWSWDRDATIDQIVQAEMSRGSVLLYTGTVLHSGGENRSKKPRIGLNLTYCLAWLRQQENQFLSCPPHIAKNLDEELQELVGYTQGSYGLGYFSDPEGVAGEFDLMVPELALGRGPRKRAHFDTDQLSKVGKK
;
A
#
# COMPACT_ATOMS: atom_id res chain seq x y z
N MET A 1 9.40 23.38 -3.06
CA MET A 1 8.05 22.98 -3.56
C MET A 1 7.20 22.65 -2.34
N SER A 2 5.90 22.93 -2.38
CA SER A 2 4.95 22.70 -1.28
C SER A 2 4.17 21.41 -1.48
N LEU A 3 3.68 20.81 -0.39
CA LEU A 3 2.68 19.74 -0.47
C LEU A 3 1.33 20.32 -0.93
N GLN A 4 0.62 19.57 -1.78
CA GLN A 4 -0.73 19.92 -2.22
C GLN A 4 -1.76 19.19 -1.34
N TYR A 5 -2.74 19.95 -0.83
CA TYR A 5 -3.81 19.48 0.04
C TYR A 5 -5.14 19.64 -0.69
N PHE A 6 -6.01 18.63 -0.56
CA PHE A 6 -7.29 18.51 -1.24
C PHE A 6 -8.38 18.15 -0.23
N GLU A 7 -9.57 18.72 -0.39
CA GLU A 7 -10.74 18.35 0.42
C GLU A 7 -11.28 16.96 0.02
N PRO A 8 -12.08 16.28 0.87
CA PRO A 8 -12.57 14.91 0.64
C PRO A 8 -13.29 14.65 -0.69
N ASP A 9 -13.89 15.70 -1.26
CA ASP A 9 -14.72 15.71 -2.47
C ASP A 9 -14.03 16.36 -3.69
N ALA A 10 -12.74 16.72 -3.57
CA ALA A 10 -11.98 17.30 -4.66
C ALA A 10 -11.92 16.38 -5.90
N PRO A 11 -11.90 16.93 -7.14
CA PRO A 11 -11.84 16.13 -8.36
C PRO A 11 -10.59 15.24 -8.39
N LEU A 12 -10.77 13.93 -8.62
CA LEU A 12 -9.68 12.96 -8.59
C LEU A 12 -8.64 13.21 -9.69
N GLU A 13 -9.03 13.86 -10.78
CA GLU A 13 -8.15 14.30 -11.86
C GLU A 13 -7.12 15.34 -11.40
N GLU A 14 -7.46 16.16 -10.40
CA GLU A 14 -6.55 17.16 -9.81
C GLU A 14 -5.60 16.49 -8.81
N VAL A 15 -6.13 15.61 -7.95
CA VAL A 15 -5.32 14.80 -7.02
C VAL A 15 -4.31 13.94 -7.80
N LEU A 16 -4.75 13.29 -8.89
CA LEU A 16 -3.89 12.51 -9.77
C LEU A 16 -2.85 13.36 -10.49
N ARG A 17 -3.18 14.60 -10.87
CA ARG A 17 -2.24 15.55 -11.48
C ARG A 17 -1.13 15.91 -10.50
N ALA A 18 -1.47 16.22 -9.25
CA ALA A 18 -0.50 16.47 -8.18
C ALA A 18 0.40 15.24 -7.94
N ILE A 19 -0.17 14.03 -7.84
CA ILE A 19 0.63 12.79 -7.70
C ILE A 19 1.56 12.58 -8.90
N LYS A 20 1.10 12.80 -10.14
CA LYS A 20 1.94 12.65 -11.35
C LYS A 20 3.03 13.72 -11.47
N GLN A 21 2.83 14.92 -10.93
CA GLN A 21 3.83 15.99 -10.92
C GLN A 21 4.83 15.81 -9.77
N ASP A 22 4.33 15.79 -8.53
CA ASP A 22 5.11 15.88 -7.31
C ASP A 22 5.41 14.52 -6.65
N GLY A 23 4.72 13.45 -7.05
CA GLY A 23 4.82 12.13 -6.44
C GLY A 23 4.04 11.98 -5.15
N VAL A 24 3.26 13.01 -4.78
CA VAL A 24 2.56 13.12 -3.50
C VAL A 24 1.32 14.02 -3.62
N ALA A 25 0.28 13.68 -2.86
CA ALA A 25 -0.85 14.56 -2.54
C ALA A 25 -1.40 14.21 -1.14
N ILE A 26 -2.13 15.11 -0.50
CA ILE A 26 -2.85 14.84 0.75
C ILE A 26 -4.34 15.11 0.53
N ILE A 27 -5.20 14.17 0.92
CA ILE A 27 -6.64 14.42 1.07
C ILE A 27 -6.91 14.62 2.56
N THR A 28 -7.40 15.81 2.93
CA THR A 28 -7.76 16.17 4.31
C THR A 28 -9.03 15.43 4.74
N ASN A 29 -9.14 15.06 6.02
CA ASN A 29 -10.36 14.52 6.64
C ASN A 29 -11.06 13.40 5.82
N ALA A 30 -10.26 12.56 5.15
CA ALA A 30 -10.74 11.62 4.14
C ALA A 30 -11.57 10.45 4.71
N ALA A 31 -11.29 10.04 5.95
CA ALA A 31 -12.07 9.07 6.72
C ALA A 31 -12.85 9.75 7.85
N ASP A 32 -14.09 9.31 8.07
CA ASP A 32 -14.93 9.76 9.18
C ASP A 32 -14.45 9.22 10.55
N GLU A 33 -14.80 9.95 11.61
CA GLU A 33 -14.33 9.64 12.96
C GLU A 33 -14.93 8.34 13.53
N GLU A 34 -16.12 7.91 13.07
CA GLU A 34 -16.74 6.65 13.51
C GLU A 34 -15.90 5.45 13.06
N LYS A 35 -15.51 5.39 11.78
CA LYS A 35 -14.59 4.38 11.25
C LYS A 35 -13.25 4.41 11.98
N LEU A 36 -12.70 5.59 12.26
CA LEU A 36 -11.41 5.74 12.94
C LEU A 36 -11.48 5.30 14.41
N ILE A 37 -12.59 5.53 15.12
CA ILE A 37 -12.81 5.02 16.48
C ILE A 37 -12.86 3.48 16.45
N ARG A 38 -13.66 2.89 15.55
CA ARG A 38 -13.77 1.44 15.40
C ARG A 38 -12.41 0.81 15.07
N PHE A 39 -11.69 1.36 14.10
CA PHE A 39 -10.36 0.91 13.72
C PHE A 39 -9.35 1.01 14.87
N THR A 40 -9.34 2.12 15.60
CA THR A 40 -8.43 2.30 16.74
C THR A 40 -8.71 1.28 17.85
N SER A 41 -10.00 0.98 18.10
CA SER A 41 -10.44 -0.01 19.09
C SER A 41 -10.04 -1.44 18.71
N GLU A 42 -10.32 -1.85 17.46
CA GLU A 42 -9.93 -3.17 16.93
C GLU A 42 -8.40 -3.35 16.92
N LEU A 43 -7.63 -2.27 16.71
CA LEU A 43 -6.17 -2.28 16.58
C LEU A 43 -5.41 -2.33 17.93
N GLU A 44 -5.97 -1.76 19.01
CA GLU A 44 -5.30 -1.64 20.32
C GLU A 44 -4.68 -2.96 20.84
N PRO A 45 -5.39 -4.11 20.84
CA PRO A 45 -4.88 -5.35 21.43
C PRO A 45 -3.67 -5.93 20.67
N TYR A 46 -3.49 -5.53 19.40
CA TYR A 46 -2.37 -5.92 18.58
C TYR A 46 -1.19 -4.94 18.71
N LEU A 47 -1.44 -3.64 18.88
CA LEU A 47 -0.39 -2.64 19.13
C LEU A 47 0.37 -2.91 20.42
N THR A 48 -0.35 -3.23 21.50
CA THR A 48 0.24 -3.50 22.82
C THR A 48 1.15 -4.73 22.81
N ARG A 49 0.77 -5.76 22.04
CA ARG A 49 1.51 -7.02 21.89
C ARG A 49 2.62 -6.99 20.84
N THR A 50 2.59 -6.06 19.90
CA THR A 50 3.60 -5.97 18.83
C THR A 50 4.95 -5.50 19.39
N PRO A 51 6.06 -6.22 19.13
CA PRO A 51 7.38 -5.81 19.60
C PRO A 51 7.88 -4.57 18.84
N TYR A 52 8.88 -3.90 19.43
CA TYR A 52 9.61 -2.83 18.73
C TYR A 52 10.46 -3.39 17.58
N GLY A 53 10.79 -2.52 16.61
CA GLY A 53 11.75 -2.80 15.55
C GLY A 53 13.13 -3.19 16.10
N ARG A 54 13.88 -3.97 15.31
CA ARG A 54 15.13 -4.61 15.74
C ARG A 54 16.38 -3.85 15.29
N ASP A 55 16.22 -2.94 14.33
CA ASP A 55 17.28 -2.25 13.61
C ASP A 55 16.89 -0.78 13.39
N ASP A 56 17.76 -0.03 12.70
CA ASP A 56 17.58 1.42 12.52
C ASP A 56 16.59 1.78 11.40
N PHE A 57 16.22 0.83 10.52
CA PHE A 57 15.18 1.01 9.50
C PHE A 57 13.78 0.68 10.05
N THR A 58 13.64 -0.47 10.71
CA THR A 58 12.38 -0.89 11.35
C THR A 58 12.06 -0.03 12.57
N GLY A 59 13.10 0.43 13.29
CA GLY A 59 13.06 1.44 14.33
C GLY A 59 12.95 0.86 15.75
N LYS A 60 14.02 0.99 16.54
CA LYS A 60 14.11 0.52 17.95
C LYS A 60 13.07 1.13 18.92
N LYS A 61 12.34 2.16 18.49
CA LYS A 61 11.21 2.80 19.18
C LYS A 61 9.96 2.90 18.30
N THR A 62 9.84 2.03 17.31
CA THR A 62 8.72 1.96 16.38
C THR A 62 8.11 0.57 16.48
N ARG A 63 6.77 0.48 16.48
CA ARG A 63 6.03 -0.80 16.37
C ARG A 63 5.36 -0.86 15.02
N ARG A 64 5.30 -2.05 14.44
CA ARG A 64 4.80 -2.31 13.07
C ARG A 64 3.89 -3.52 13.09
N THR A 65 2.58 -3.28 13.12
CA THR A 65 1.55 -4.32 13.26
C THR A 65 0.98 -4.64 11.87
N GLY A 66 1.22 -5.86 11.38
CA GLY A 66 0.67 -6.37 10.12
C GLY A 66 -0.51 -7.34 10.30
N ALA A 67 -0.84 -8.04 9.21
CA ALA A 67 -1.99 -8.94 9.05
C ALA A 67 -3.33 -8.25 9.32
N LEU A 68 -3.46 -6.98 8.90
CA LEU A 68 -4.60 -6.14 9.29
C LEU A 68 -5.90 -6.62 8.67
N ILE A 69 -5.89 -7.11 7.42
CA ILE A 69 -7.09 -7.65 6.77
C ILE A 69 -7.73 -8.79 7.60
N ALA A 70 -6.92 -9.67 8.17
CA ALA A 70 -7.40 -10.80 8.98
C ALA A 70 -7.72 -10.42 10.44
N ARG A 71 -7.16 -9.32 10.94
CA ARG A 71 -7.24 -8.93 12.36
C ARG A 71 -8.23 -7.80 12.65
N ILE A 72 -8.44 -6.91 11.69
CA ILE A 72 -9.09 -5.60 11.83
C ILE A 72 -10.13 -5.45 10.71
N PRO A 73 -11.37 -5.98 10.86
CA PRO A 73 -12.40 -5.87 9.84
C PRO A 73 -12.69 -4.42 9.40
N SER A 74 -12.61 -3.45 10.30
CA SER A 74 -12.77 -2.02 9.96
C SER A 74 -11.66 -1.45 9.06
N SER A 75 -10.55 -2.16 8.87
CA SER A 75 -9.52 -1.76 7.89
C SER A 75 -9.99 -1.94 6.44
N HIS A 76 -11.00 -2.79 6.20
CA HIS A 76 -11.51 -3.11 4.86
C HIS A 76 -12.08 -1.85 4.18
N ASP A 77 -12.80 -1.00 4.91
CA ASP A 77 -13.35 0.27 4.40
C ASP A 77 -12.26 1.21 3.85
N LEU A 78 -11.09 1.27 4.51
CA LEU A 78 -9.96 2.13 4.12
C LEU A 78 -9.14 1.54 2.97
N VAL A 79 -9.07 0.21 2.90
CA VAL A 79 -8.46 -0.56 1.80
C VAL A 79 -9.31 -0.46 0.52
N MET A 80 -10.63 -0.46 0.68
CA MET A 80 -11.60 -0.46 -0.42
C MET A 80 -12.13 0.95 -0.75
N ASP A 81 -11.48 2.03 -0.28
CA ASP A 81 -11.88 3.39 -0.60
C ASP A 81 -11.84 3.62 -2.12
N LYS A 82 -13.00 3.91 -2.69
CA LYS A 82 -13.20 4.00 -4.15
C LYS A 82 -12.38 5.11 -4.80
N ARG A 83 -12.07 6.20 -4.08
CA ARG A 83 -11.20 7.29 -4.55
C ARG A 83 -9.78 6.78 -4.67
N ILE A 84 -9.31 6.10 -3.63
CA ILE A 84 -7.96 5.52 -3.56
C ILE A 84 -7.76 4.44 -4.62
N LEU A 85 -8.70 3.50 -4.76
CA LEU A 85 -8.63 2.47 -5.79
C LEU A 85 -8.72 3.06 -7.21
N SER A 86 -9.52 4.11 -7.43
CA SER A 86 -9.54 4.82 -8.71
C SER A 86 -8.19 5.45 -9.05
N LEU A 87 -7.60 6.19 -8.11
CA LEU A 87 -6.27 6.80 -8.28
C LEU A 87 -5.17 5.75 -8.51
N ALA A 88 -5.20 4.64 -7.75
CA ALA A 88 -4.27 3.54 -7.90
C ALA A 88 -4.35 2.91 -9.30
N ASN A 89 -5.55 2.62 -9.79
CA ASN A 89 -5.75 2.06 -11.13
C ASN A 89 -5.32 3.05 -12.23
N GLN A 90 -5.60 4.34 -12.09
CA GLN A 90 -5.20 5.37 -13.06
C GLN A 90 -3.69 5.69 -13.07
N LEU A 91 -2.97 5.37 -11.99
CA LEU A 91 -1.52 5.54 -11.88
C LEU A 91 -0.76 4.28 -12.36
N LEU A 92 -1.23 3.09 -11.99
CA LEU A 92 -0.53 1.82 -12.17
C LEU A 92 -1.02 0.97 -13.35
N GLY A 93 -2.25 1.20 -13.82
CA GLY A 93 -2.94 0.34 -14.80
C GLY A 93 -2.30 0.28 -16.19
N SER A 94 -1.35 1.17 -16.52
CA SER A 94 -0.52 1.04 -17.72
C SER A 94 0.50 -0.09 -17.65
N TYR A 95 0.74 -0.65 -16.46
CA TYR A 95 1.78 -1.66 -16.20
C TYR A 95 1.22 -2.99 -15.66
N THR A 96 -0.10 -3.14 -15.53
CA THR A 96 -0.74 -4.36 -15.01
C THR A 96 -2.23 -4.43 -15.34
N GLU A 97 -2.77 -5.65 -15.47
CA GLU A 97 -4.22 -5.88 -15.59
C GLU A 97 -4.97 -5.78 -14.25
N LYS A 98 -4.27 -6.00 -13.12
CA LYS A 98 -4.83 -6.01 -11.77
C LYS A 98 -3.86 -5.43 -10.75
N LEU A 99 -4.42 -4.83 -9.70
CA LEU A 99 -3.68 -4.44 -8.51
C LEU A 99 -3.75 -5.54 -7.45
N THR A 100 -2.77 -5.58 -6.56
CA THR A 100 -2.84 -6.35 -5.31
C THR A 100 -2.35 -5.50 -4.13
N LEU A 101 -2.81 -5.80 -2.91
CA LEU A 101 -2.26 -5.24 -1.69
C LEU A 101 -0.81 -5.68 -1.51
N HIS A 102 0.08 -4.71 -1.41
CA HIS A 102 1.51 -4.91 -1.21
C HIS A 102 1.88 -5.04 0.28
N LEU A 103 1.27 -4.21 1.13
CA LEU A 103 1.47 -4.16 2.58
C LEU A 103 0.24 -3.53 3.26
N THR A 104 -0.22 -4.15 4.35
CA THR A 104 -1.14 -3.56 5.33
C THR A 104 -0.45 -3.47 6.69
N GLN A 105 -0.16 -2.26 7.17
CA GLN A 105 0.62 -2.10 8.40
C GLN A 105 0.29 -0.84 9.20
N ALA A 106 -0.05 -1.02 10.47
CA ALA A 106 -0.14 0.07 11.42
C ALA A 106 1.25 0.32 12.04
N THR A 107 1.79 1.51 11.79
CA THR A 107 3.11 1.95 12.26
C THR A 107 2.93 2.95 13.41
N THR A 108 3.40 2.60 14.60
CA THR A 108 3.39 3.48 15.78
C THR A 108 4.81 3.96 16.10
N ILE A 109 5.04 5.26 15.97
CA ILE A 109 6.31 5.93 16.27
C ILE A 109 6.23 6.49 17.70
N TYR A 110 7.02 5.96 18.63
CA TYR A 110 6.99 6.36 20.05
C TYR A 110 7.93 7.55 20.37
N PRO A 111 7.72 8.25 21.51
CA PRO A 111 8.56 9.36 21.96
C PRO A 111 10.08 9.08 21.94
N GLY A 112 10.81 9.96 21.26
CA GLY A 112 12.24 9.88 21.05
C GLY A 112 12.68 8.84 20.01
N ALA A 113 11.77 8.33 19.18
CA ALA A 113 12.14 7.60 17.96
C ALA A 113 12.75 8.57 16.94
N LYS A 114 13.87 8.17 16.32
CA LYS A 114 14.59 8.98 15.32
C LYS A 114 13.92 8.92 13.96
N ALA A 115 14.14 9.97 13.17
CA ALA A 115 13.75 9.97 11.76
C ALA A 115 14.41 8.79 11.04
N GLN A 116 13.68 8.16 10.13
CA GLN A 116 14.27 7.17 9.23
C GLN A 116 15.19 7.87 8.21
N LEU A 117 16.08 7.09 7.60
CA LEU A 117 16.79 7.52 6.39
C LEU A 117 15.79 7.82 5.27
N MET A 118 16.13 8.76 4.38
CA MET A 118 15.36 9.01 3.17
C MET A 118 15.46 7.79 2.24
N HIS A 119 14.32 7.33 1.74
CA HIS A 119 14.23 6.16 0.87
C HIS A 119 13.09 6.30 -0.13
N ARG A 120 13.12 5.41 -1.14
CA ARG A 120 12.03 5.17 -2.09
C ARG A 120 11.51 3.76 -1.78
N ASP A 121 10.21 3.58 -1.54
CA ASP A 121 9.67 2.26 -1.17
C ASP A 121 9.91 1.21 -2.26
N ARG A 122 9.98 1.63 -3.54
CA ARG A 122 10.26 0.72 -4.67
C ARG A 122 11.56 -0.08 -4.53
N PHE A 123 12.48 0.36 -3.66
CA PHE A 123 13.68 -0.40 -3.31
C PHE A 123 13.38 -1.73 -2.58
N ALA A 124 12.13 -2.00 -2.19
CA ALA A 124 11.67 -3.34 -1.81
C ALA A 124 11.92 -4.40 -2.91
N TRP A 125 11.97 -3.99 -4.19
CA TRP A 125 12.36 -4.83 -5.33
C TRP A 125 13.78 -4.51 -5.85
N GLY A 126 14.61 -3.88 -5.02
CA GLY A 126 15.96 -3.42 -5.38
C GLY A 126 15.94 -2.37 -6.48
N THR A 127 16.95 -2.42 -7.35
CA THR A 127 17.11 -1.51 -8.50
C THR A 127 16.66 -2.13 -9.83
N HIS A 128 16.01 -3.30 -9.79
CA HIS A 128 15.72 -4.11 -10.97
C HIS A 128 14.48 -3.67 -11.75
N ILE A 129 13.52 -3.00 -11.11
CA ILE A 129 12.33 -2.47 -11.79
C ILE A 129 12.74 -1.23 -12.62
N PRO A 130 12.54 -1.23 -13.95
CA PRO A 130 12.87 -0.10 -14.82
C PRO A 130 12.29 1.21 -14.31
N GLN A 131 13.05 2.31 -14.41
CA GLN A 131 12.70 3.59 -13.79
C GLN A 131 11.31 4.10 -14.21
N GLN A 132 10.95 3.93 -15.49
CA GLN A 132 9.67 4.33 -16.07
C GLN A 132 8.46 3.56 -15.51
N ILE A 133 8.66 2.35 -14.99
CA ILE A 133 7.58 1.59 -14.34
C ILE A 133 7.47 2.08 -12.90
N GLU A 134 6.30 2.62 -12.55
CA GLU A 134 5.91 2.84 -11.16
C GLU A 134 5.33 1.53 -10.61
N PRO A 135 5.97 0.90 -9.61
CA PRO A 135 5.57 -0.44 -9.16
C PRO A 135 4.47 -0.43 -8.09
N GLN A 136 4.24 0.70 -7.42
CA GLN A 136 3.32 0.79 -6.29
C GLN A 136 2.68 2.16 -6.12
N PHE A 137 1.53 2.17 -5.46
CA PHE A 137 0.83 3.35 -4.99
C PHE A 137 0.58 3.20 -3.49
N ASN A 138 1.00 4.20 -2.73
CA ASN A 138 1.00 4.15 -1.28
C ASN A 138 -0.02 5.11 -0.68
N THR A 139 -0.71 4.64 0.36
CA THR A 139 -1.45 5.51 1.27
C THR A 139 -0.90 5.40 2.68
N LEU A 140 -0.90 6.53 3.38
CA LEU A 140 -0.60 6.61 4.80
C LEU A 140 -1.70 7.43 5.48
N TRP A 141 -2.63 6.74 6.12
CA TRP A 141 -3.74 7.34 6.83
C TRP A 141 -3.29 7.80 8.22
N ALA A 142 -3.69 9.01 8.61
CA ALA A 142 -3.46 9.57 9.93
C ALA A 142 -4.44 8.97 10.94
N ILE A 143 -4.01 7.98 11.73
CA ILE A 143 -4.81 7.43 12.83
C ILE A 143 -4.71 8.32 14.07
N THR A 144 -3.59 9.03 14.22
CA THR A 144 -3.47 10.23 15.06
C THR A 144 -3.08 11.42 14.18
N ASP A 145 -3.29 12.65 14.64
CA ASP A 145 -2.74 13.84 13.98
C ASP A 145 -1.25 13.67 13.70
N PHE A 146 -0.78 14.17 12.55
CA PHE A 146 0.62 14.26 12.19
C PHE A 146 1.07 15.71 12.31
N THR A 147 2.12 15.95 13.10
CA THR A 147 2.73 17.27 13.30
C THR A 147 4.25 17.19 13.15
N VAL A 148 4.89 18.33 12.86
CA VAL A 148 6.37 18.48 12.81
C VAL A 148 7.02 17.96 14.10
N GLU A 149 6.38 18.14 15.25
CA GLU A 149 6.86 17.68 16.56
C GLU A 149 6.75 16.16 16.74
N ASN A 150 5.61 15.56 16.35
CA ASN A 150 5.34 14.15 16.61
C ASN A 150 5.87 13.18 15.54
N GLY A 151 6.51 13.72 14.50
CA GLY A 151 7.18 12.96 13.44
C GLY A 151 6.39 12.84 12.15
N ALA A 152 5.54 13.82 11.78
CA ALA A 152 4.92 13.98 10.46
C ALA A 152 5.85 13.55 9.31
N THR A 153 5.31 12.80 8.34
CA THR A 153 6.12 12.05 7.37
C THR A 153 6.89 13.04 6.50
N ARG A 154 8.21 12.86 6.41
CA ARG A 154 9.10 13.71 5.65
C ARG A 154 9.04 13.28 4.19
N ILE A 155 8.84 14.21 3.26
CA ILE A 155 8.72 13.96 1.82
C ILE A 155 9.49 15.02 1.05
N VAL A 156 9.90 14.68 -0.16
CA VAL A 156 10.57 15.57 -1.11
C VAL A 156 9.75 15.64 -2.41
N PRO A 157 8.83 16.61 -2.56
CA PRO A 157 7.99 16.74 -3.74
C PRO A 157 8.83 16.85 -5.02
N GLY A 158 8.41 16.17 -6.09
CA GLY A 158 9.08 16.12 -7.38
C GLY A 158 10.32 15.20 -7.44
N SER A 159 10.80 14.66 -6.31
CA SER A 159 12.00 13.80 -6.27
C SER A 159 11.86 12.48 -7.02
N GLN A 160 10.64 12.07 -7.35
CA GLN A 160 10.39 10.92 -8.21
C GLN A 160 11.11 11.02 -9.58
N ASN A 161 11.27 12.24 -10.09
CA ASN A 161 11.92 12.54 -11.37
C ASN A 161 13.45 12.78 -11.24
N TRP A 162 14.03 12.65 -10.04
CA TRP A 162 15.46 12.85 -9.82
C TRP A 162 16.26 11.58 -10.10
N SER A 163 17.52 11.77 -10.51
CA SER A 163 18.51 10.69 -10.52
C SER A 163 18.60 10.01 -9.14
N TRP A 164 18.87 8.70 -9.14
CA TRP A 164 18.77 7.86 -7.95
C TRP A 164 19.95 8.01 -6.97
N ASP A 165 21.06 8.57 -7.43
CA ASP A 165 22.24 8.95 -6.65
C ASP A 165 22.12 10.33 -5.97
N ARG A 166 21.04 11.08 -6.25
CA ARG A 166 20.82 12.41 -5.67
C ARG A 166 20.16 12.33 -4.30
N ASP A 167 20.88 12.78 -3.28
CA ASP A 167 20.34 13.10 -1.97
C ASP A 167 19.50 14.39 -1.95
N ALA A 168 18.59 14.49 -0.98
CA ALA A 168 17.78 15.68 -0.73
C ALA A 168 18.42 16.59 0.34
N THR A 169 18.46 17.89 0.08
CA THR A 169 18.89 18.89 1.08
C THR A 169 17.76 19.20 2.06
N ILE A 170 18.10 19.72 3.25
CA ILE A 170 17.12 19.95 4.34
C ILE A 170 15.97 20.87 3.91
N ASP A 171 16.25 21.91 3.12
CA ASP A 171 15.28 22.87 2.57
C ASP A 171 14.32 22.26 1.53
N GLN A 172 14.67 21.10 0.95
CA GLN A 172 13.82 20.37 0.00
C GLN A 172 12.87 19.39 0.69
N ILE A 173 13.06 19.15 2.00
CA ILE A 173 12.33 18.18 2.78
C ILE A 173 11.20 18.86 3.56
N VAL A 174 9.97 18.55 3.19
CA VAL A 174 8.74 19.04 3.87
C VAL A 174 8.15 17.93 4.74
N GLN A 175 7.37 18.30 5.76
CA GLN A 175 6.64 17.34 6.58
C GLN A 175 5.15 17.38 6.24
N ALA A 176 4.56 16.21 6.01
CA ALA A 176 3.13 16.00 5.81
C ALA A 176 2.38 16.11 7.15
N GLU A 177 2.14 17.35 7.58
CA GLU A 177 1.26 17.66 8.70
C GLU A 177 -0.20 17.52 8.26
N MET A 178 -1.01 16.77 8.99
CA MET A 178 -2.42 16.54 8.66
C MET A 178 -3.20 16.05 9.87
N SER A 179 -4.48 16.38 9.95
CA SER A 179 -5.40 15.90 10.98
C SER A 179 -5.62 14.38 10.90
N ARG A 180 -5.98 13.77 12.03
CA ARG A 180 -6.57 12.43 12.07
C ARG A 180 -7.69 12.29 11.03
N GLY A 181 -7.72 11.16 10.33
CA GLY A 181 -8.63 10.88 9.21
C GLY A 181 -8.14 11.35 7.84
N SER A 182 -7.17 12.26 7.77
CA SER A 182 -6.50 12.61 6.51
C SER A 182 -5.63 11.46 5.97
N VAL A 183 -5.41 11.45 4.66
CA VAL A 183 -4.57 10.45 3.98
C VAL A 183 -3.51 11.11 3.11
N LEU A 184 -2.26 10.69 3.30
CA LEU A 184 -1.13 11.00 2.45
C LEU A 184 -1.03 9.95 1.34
N LEU A 185 -1.09 10.40 0.09
CA LEU A 185 -0.99 9.60 -1.13
C LEU A 185 0.37 9.82 -1.76
N TYR A 186 1.09 8.76 -2.12
CA TYR A 186 2.44 8.89 -2.68
C TYR A 186 2.85 7.72 -3.59
N THR A 187 3.77 7.99 -4.51
CA THR A 187 4.41 6.97 -5.35
C THR A 187 5.44 6.17 -4.55
N GLY A 188 5.76 4.94 -4.98
CA GLY A 188 6.92 4.23 -4.44
C GLY A 188 8.26 4.84 -4.85
N THR A 189 8.25 5.71 -5.85
CA THR A 189 9.43 6.40 -6.37
C THR A 189 9.77 7.71 -5.64
N VAL A 190 8.84 8.39 -4.97
CA VAL A 190 9.16 9.65 -4.25
C VAL A 190 10.04 9.40 -3.01
N LEU A 191 11.03 10.27 -2.79
CA LEU A 191 11.85 10.24 -1.57
C LEU A 191 11.03 10.65 -0.34
N HIS A 192 11.04 9.78 0.66
CA HIS A 192 10.34 10.02 1.92
C HIS A 192 11.02 9.33 3.11
N SER A 193 10.61 9.70 4.34
CA SER A 193 11.02 9.03 5.57
C SER A 193 9.99 9.23 6.70
N GLY A 194 9.92 8.31 7.65
CA GLY A 194 9.36 8.63 8.97
C GLY A 194 10.12 9.80 9.60
N GLY A 195 9.39 10.73 10.25
CA GLY A 195 9.99 11.83 11.00
C GLY A 195 10.47 11.42 12.40
N GLU A 196 11.26 12.28 13.05
CA GLU A 196 11.60 12.11 14.46
C GLU A 196 10.39 12.50 15.32
N ASN A 197 9.99 11.63 16.26
CA ASN A 197 8.98 11.97 17.24
C ASN A 197 9.64 12.60 18.48
N ARG A 198 9.61 13.93 18.56
CA ARG A 198 10.07 14.72 19.72
C ARG A 198 8.97 14.95 20.77
N SER A 199 7.73 14.62 20.44
CA SER A 199 6.58 14.80 21.32
C SER A 199 6.52 13.80 22.48
N LYS A 200 5.59 14.01 23.40
CA LYS A 200 5.33 13.14 24.56
C LYS A 200 4.34 11.99 24.27
N LYS A 201 3.79 11.89 23.06
CA LYS A 201 2.77 10.88 22.69
C LYS A 201 3.22 10.02 21.51
N PRO A 202 2.77 8.75 21.40
CA PRO A 202 2.97 7.98 20.18
C PRO A 202 2.15 8.56 19.02
N ARG A 203 2.70 8.46 17.80
CA ARG A 203 2.04 8.85 16.55
C ARG A 203 1.76 7.60 15.72
N ILE A 204 0.49 7.37 15.35
CA ILE A 204 0.03 6.16 14.67
C ILE A 204 -0.36 6.52 13.23
N GLY A 205 0.30 5.87 12.27
CA GLY A 205 -0.08 5.89 10.86
C GLY A 205 -0.47 4.50 10.38
N LEU A 206 -1.42 4.42 9.44
CA LEU A 206 -1.79 3.18 8.77
C LEU A 206 -1.31 3.22 7.32
N ASN A 207 -0.30 2.40 7.01
CA ASN A 207 0.20 2.16 5.66
C ASN A 207 -0.71 1.13 4.99
N LEU A 208 -1.44 1.53 3.94
CA LEU A 208 -2.10 0.61 3.00
C LEU A 208 -1.53 0.90 1.62
N THR A 209 -0.93 -0.11 0.99
CA THR A 209 -0.16 0.07 -0.24
C THR A 209 -0.57 -0.97 -1.27
N TYR A 210 -0.60 -0.59 -2.53
CA TYR A 210 -1.02 -1.41 -3.66
C TYR A 210 0.14 -1.52 -4.65
N CYS A 211 0.36 -2.69 -5.24
CA CYS A 211 1.36 -2.89 -6.28
C CYS A 211 0.79 -3.60 -7.50
N LEU A 212 1.60 -3.64 -8.57
CA LEU A 212 1.30 -4.43 -9.76
C LEU A 212 1.17 -5.92 -9.39
N ALA A 213 0.13 -6.62 -9.88
CA ALA A 213 -0.15 -8.00 -9.45
C ALA A 213 0.92 -9.05 -9.86
N TRP A 214 1.89 -8.67 -10.71
CA TRP A 214 3.05 -9.51 -11.05
C TRP A 214 4.26 -9.32 -10.13
N LEU A 215 4.19 -8.38 -9.17
CA LEU A 215 5.24 -8.16 -8.19
C LEU A 215 5.01 -8.97 -6.91
N ARG A 216 6.10 -9.42 -6.29
CA ARG A 216 6.04 -10.02 -4.95
C ARG A 216 5.68 -8.96 -3.91
N GLN A 217 4.62 -9.20 -3.16
CA GLN A 217 4.17 -8.37 -2.04
C GLN A 217 5.21 -8.31 -0.90
N GLN A 218 5.31 -7.17 -0.20
CA GLN A 218 6.15 -7.03 1.00
C GLN A 218 5.54 -7.76 2.20
N GLU A 219 4.22 -7.73 2.33
CA GLU A 219 3.45 -8.61 3.20
C GLU A 219 2.92 -9.81 2.40
N ASN A 220 3.28 -11.03 2.79
CA ASN A 220 2.75 -12.23 2.13
C ASN A 220 1.28 -12.45 2.50
N GLN A 221 0.36 -11.89 1.71
CA GLN A 221 -1.06 -11.84 2.06
C GLN A 221 -1.71 -13.23 2.20
N PHE A 222 -1.25 -14.25 1.46
CA PHE A 222 -1.72 -15.63 1.62
C PHE A 222 -1.42 -16.22 3.01
N LEU A 223 -0.39 -15.73 3.71
CA LEU A 223 -0.06 -16.15 5.08
C LEU A 223 -0.68 -15.20 6.13
N SER A 224 -0.74 -13.90 5.83
CA SER A 224 -1.40 -12.91 6.71
C SER A 224 -2.93 -13.06 6.74
N CYS A 225 -3.53 -13.51 5.63
CA CYS A 225 -4.96 -13.75 5.46
C CYS A 225 -5.20 -15.09 4.72
N PRO A 226 -5.05 -16.23 5.41
CA PRO A 226 -5.19 -17.57 4.83
C PRO A 226 -6.62 -17.89 4.35
N PRO A 227 -6.82 -18.92 3.50
CA PRO A 227 -8.09 -19.19 2.82
C PRO A 227 -9.30 -19.31 3.75
N HIS A 228 -9.12 -19.93 4.93
CA HIS A 228 -10.19 -20.11 5.91
C HIS A 228 -10.72 -18.80 6.52
N ILE A 229 -9.93 -17.72 6.48
CA ILE A 229 -10.34 -16.35 6.81
C ILE A 229 -10.84 -15.64 5.54
N ALA A 230 -10.02 -15.66 4.49
CA ALA A 230 -10.25 -14.90 3.26
C ALA A 230 -11.58 -15.22 2.57
N LYS A 231 -12.06 -16.47 2.64
CA LYS A 231 -13.35 -16.88 2.06
C LYS A 231 -14.58 -16.12 2.59
N ASN A 232 -14.45 -15.46 3.75
CA ASN A 232 -15.52 -14.67 4.37
C ASN A 232 -15.41 -13.16 4.08
N LEU A 233 -14.41 -12.73 3.31
CA LEU A 233 -14.26 -11.35 2.85
C LEU A 233 -15.12 -11.10 1.61
N ASP A 234 -15.42 -9.84 1.31
CA ASP A 234 -16.03 -9.47 0.02
C ASP A 234 -15.13 -9.87 -1.16
N GLU A 235 -15.71 -10.34 -2.26
CA GLU A 235 -14.96 -10.91 -3.38
C GLU A 235 -13.93 -9.94 -3.98
N GLU A 236 -14.20 -8.62 -3.98
CA GLU A 236 -13.24 -7.61 -4.44
C GLU A 236 -11.99 -7.57 -3.57
N LEU A 237 -12.16 -7.65 -2.25
CA LEU A 237 -11.06 -7.65 -1.29
C LEU A 237 -10.29 -8.98 -1.31
N GLN A 238 -10.99 -10.10 -1.54
CA GLN A 238 -10.35 -11.40 -1.77
C GLN A 238 -9.38 -11.35 -2.97
N GLU A 239 -9.83 -10.79 -4.10
CA GLU A 239 -8.98 -10.60 -5.27
C GLU A 239 -7.82 -9.65 -4.97
N LEU A 240 -8.07 -8.56 -4.24
CA LEU A 240 -7.07 -7.55 -3.90
C LEU A 240 -5.98 -8.09 -2.96
N VAL A 241 -6.29 -8.96 -2.00
CA VAL A 241 -5.26 -9.65 -1.19
C VAL A 241 -4.51 -10.74 -1.98
N GLY A 242 -4.94 -11.06 -3.20
CA GLY A 242 -4.23 -11.96 -4.11
C GLY A 242 -4.92 -13.29 -4.40
N TYR A 243 -6.14 -13.54 -3.90
CA TYR A 243 -6.94 -14.70 -4.35
C TYR A 243 -7.57 -14.43 -5.73
N THR A 244 -6.70 -14.17 -6.71
CA THR A 244 -7.04 -14.07 -8.13
C THR A 244 -5.79 -14.19 -8.99
N GLN A 245 -5.94 -14.61 -10.23
CA GLN A 245 -4.84 -14.53 -11.21
C GLN A 245 -4.56 -13.07 -11.57
N GLY A 246 -3.28 -12.65 -11.54
CA GLY A 246 -2.86 -11.29 -11.88
C GLY A 246 -2.95 -10.97 -13.38
N SER A 247 -2.73 -11.99 -14.22
CA SER A 247 -2.94 -12.05 -15.67
C SER A 247 -3.03 -13.52 -16.08
N TYR A 248 -3.21 -13.83 -17.38
CA TYR A 248 -3.29 -15.23 -17.80
C TYR A 248 -2.00 -16.00 -17.49
N GLY A 249 -2.13 -17.14 -16.81
CA GLY A 249 -0.99 -17.97 -16.41
C GLY A 249 -0.20 -17.42 -15.20
N LEU A 250 -0.61 -16.31 -14.59
CA LEU A 250 0.08 -15.69 -13.46
C LEU A 250 -0.71 -15.86 -12.17
N GLY A 251 -0.13 -16.59 -11.21
CA GLY A 251 -0.69 -16.77 -9.86
C GLY A 251 -1.74 -17.87 -9.75
N TYR A 252 -1.73 -18.88 -10.62
CA TYR A 252 -2.49 -20.12 -10.39
C TYR A 252 -1.83 -20.96 -9.26
N PHE A 253 -2.55 -21.98 -8.76
CA PHE A 253 -2.03 -22.98 -7.82
C PHE A 253 -2.47 -24.39 -8.23
N SER A 254 -1.87 -25.42 -7.63
CA SER A 254 -2.40 -26.80 -7.65
C SER A 254 -2.67 -27.21 -6.20
N ASP A 255 -3.74 -27.97 -5.95
CA ASP A 255 -4.06 -28.49 -4.62
C ASP A 255 -3.20 -29.74 -4.32
N PRO A 256 -2.30 -29.72 -3.32
CA PRO A 256 -1.44 -30.86 -3.02
C PRO A 256 -2.15 -32.00 -2.26
N GLU A 257 -3.36 -31.76 -1.74
CA GLU A 257 -4.17 -32.75 -1.00
C GLU A 257 -5.38 -33.23 -1.83
N GLY A 258 -5.82 -32.41 -2.79
CA GLY A 258 -6.90 -32.72 -3.72
C GLY A 258 -6.51 -33.81 -4.73
N VAL A 259 -7.47 -34.68 -5.07
CA VAL A 259 -7.39 -35.45 -6.31
C VAL A 259 -7.66 -34.48 -7.46
N ALA A 260 -6.71 -34.35 -8.39
CA ALA A 260 -6.87 -33.47 -9.55
C ALA A 260 -8.21 -33.75 -10.27
N GLY A 261 -9.00 -32.69 -10.48
CA GLY A 261 -10.26 -32.75 -11.20
C GLY A 261 -10.03 -32.84 -12.72
N GLU A 262 -10.84 -32.14 -13.51
CA GLU A 262 -10.56 -32.01 -14.96
C GLU A 262 -9.22 -31.28 -15.24
N PHE A 263 -8.73 -30.48 -14.29
CA PHE A 263 -7.48 -29.71 -14.41
C PHE A 263 -6.71 -29.69 -13.09
N ASP A 264 -5.38 -29.87 -13.18
CA ASP A 264 -4.45 -29.74 -12.04
C ASP A 264 -4.15 -28.26 -11.69
N LEU A 265 -4.14 -27.38 -12.70
CA LEU A 265 -3.91 -25.95 -12.51
C LEU A 265 -5.23 -25.23 -12.20
N MET A 266 -5.31 -24.65 -11.01
CA MET A 266 -6.49 -24.02 -10.44
C MET A 266 -6.32 -22.50 -10.29
N VAL A 267 -7.42 -21.76 -10.47
CA VAL A 267 -7.45 -20.32 -10.18
C VAL A 267 -7.65 -20.10 -8.66
N PRO A 268 -6.95 -19.14 -8.02
CA PRO A 268 -6.94 -18.99 -6.55
C PRO A 268 -8.30 -18.87 -5.87
N GLU A 269 -9.30 -18.35 -6.59
CA GLU A 269 -10.68 -18.21 -6.15
C GLU A 269 -11.30 -19.55 -5.71
N LEU A 270 -10.86 -20.67 -6.31
CA LEU A 270 -11.33 -22.01 -5.96
C LEU A 270 -10.91 -22.43 -4.55
N ALA A 271 -9.77 -21.94 -4.04
CA ALA A 271 -9.36 -22.15 -2.65
C ALA A 271 -10.29 -21.46 -1.63
N LEU A 272 -11.13 -20.53 -2.10
CA LEU A 272 -12.16 -19.85 -1.30
C LEU A 272 -13.56 -20.43 -1.55
N GLY A 273 -13.69 -21.44 -2.42
CA GLY A 273 -14.96 -22.10 -2.75
C GLY A 273 -15.81 -21.40 -3.81
N ARG A 274 -15.23 -20.50 -4.63
CA ARG A 274 -15.94 -19.79 -5.71
C ARG A 274 -15.16 -19.72 -7.03
N GLY A 275 -15.83 -19.26 -8.08
CA GLY A 275 -15.20 -18.94 -9.36
C GLY A 275 -14.60 -17.52 -9.43
N PRO A 276 -13.80 -17.23 -10.47
CA PRO A 276 -13.28 -15.89 -10.75
C PRO A 276 -14.40 -14.97 -11.27
N ARG A 277 -14.51 -13.75 -10.74
CA ARG A 277 -15.49 -12.76 -11.21
C ARG A 277 -15.22 -12.31 -12.64
N LYS A 278 -13.93 -12.16 -12.97
CA LYS A 278 -13.41 -11.89 -14.31
C LYS A 278 -12.30 -12.89 -14.61
N ARG A 279 -12.51 -13.74 -15.62
CA ARG A 279 -11.48 -14.67 -16.09
C ARG A 279 -10.31 -13.89 -16.69
N ALA A 280 -9.08 -14.33 -16.40
CA ALA A 280 -7.91 -13.85 -17.11
C ALA A 280 -7.94 -14.39 -18.55
N HIS A 281 -7.65 -13.54 -19.52
CA HIS A 281 -7.67 -13.90 -20.94
C HIS A 281 -6.26 -13.92 -21.50
N PHE A 282 -5.94 -14.95 -22.29
CA PHE A 282 -4.69 -14.99 -23.04
C PHE A 282 -4.85 -14.22 -24.35
N ASP A 283 -4.08 -13.15 -24.52
CA ASP A 283 -4.06 -12.38 -25.77
C ASP A 283 -3.18 -13.09 -26.81
N THR A 284 -3.82 -13.91 -27.64
CA THR A 284 -3.16 -14.65 -28.73
C THR A 284 -2.56 -13.74 -29.81
N ASP A 285 -3.02 -12.49 -29.94
CA ASP A 285 -2.48 -11.57 -30.94
C ASP A 285 -1.07 -11.09 -30.57
N GLN A 286 -0.69 -11.16 -29.30
CA GLN A 286 0.69 -10.91 -28.86
C GLN A 286 1.65 -11.99 -29.38
N LEU A 287 1.25 -13.27 -29.37
CA LEU A 287 2.05 -14.36 -29.96
C LEU A 287 2.17 -14.26 -31.48
N SER A 288 1.13 -13.75 -32.17
CA SER A 288 1.13 -13.61 -33.63
C SER A 288 2.26 -12.72 -34.18
N LYS A 289 2.81 -11.84 -33.32
CA LYS A 289 3.95 -10.95 -33.60
C LYS A 289 5.31 -11.60 -33.34
N VAL A 290 5.34 -12.67 -32.52
CA VAL A 290 6.57 -13.44 -32.22
C VAL A 290 6.88 -14.42 -33.37
N GLY A 291 5.85 -15.00 -33.99
CA GLY A 291 5.98 -15.95 -35.12
C GLY A 291 6.22 -15.33 -36.50
N LYS A 292 6.67 -14.06 -36.59
CA LYS A 292 6.94 -13.35 -37.86
C LYS A 292 8.36 -12.76 -37.92
N LYS A 293 9.34 -13.51 -37.41
CA LYS A 293 10.78 -13.26 -37.59
C LYS A 293 11.46 -14.53 -38.09
#